data_AF-A0A8J4Y6J2-F1
#
_entry.id   AF-A0A8J4Y6J2-F1
#
_cell.length_a   1.000
_cell.length_b   1.000
_cell.length_c   1.000
_cell.angle_alpha   90.00
_cell.angle_beta   90.00
_cell.angle_gamma   90.00
#
_symmetry.space_group_name_H-M   'P 1'
#
loop_
_entity.id
_entity.type
_entity.pdbx_description
1 polymer ?
#
loop_
_entity_poly.entity_id
_entity_poly.type
_entity_poly.pdbx_seq_one_letter_code
_entity_poly.pdbx_strand_id
1 'polypeptide(L)'
;MNPKGKSYVCILHEYVQHALKKQPKYVFKEMENAATPSAAFIIINDLQYSTGYGSSKKQAKIEAAKATLEILLPELGRRSGRSPTPRTMRISHPRVPELCNKTSELSPYSILLNCLQRNFGLNGANIDSRLVTQKNQKNEFVMSVGKHTVQVQCKNKKDGKQRASQAILQKLHPHISSWGSLLRLYGSMSMQTMREKKAEEQEITLLQSNATMLKLQEIKNSIQPIGKFLPPEDVALPSASGIDLNNVDL
;
A
#
# COMPACT_ATOMS: atom_id res chain seq x y z
N MET A 1 -1.11 17.80 23.84
CA MET A 1 -1.33 18.24 22.43
C MET A 1 -2.56 19.13 22.37
N ASN A 2 -2.44 20.34 21.82
CA ASN A 2 -3.60 21.19 21.53
C ASN A 2 -3.86 21.16 20.01
N PRO A 3 -4.91 20.48 19.52
CA PRO A 3 -5.16 20.31 18.09
C PRO A 3 -5.85 21.51 17.43
N LYS A 4 -6.30 22.52 18.20
CA LYS A 4 -7.01 23.69 17.65
C LYS A 4 -6.05 24.57 16.83
N GLY A 5 -6.29 24.65 15.51
CA GLY A 5 -5.58 25.54 14.57
C GLY A 5 -4.32 24.97 13.92
N LYS A 6 -3.90 23.74 14.24
CA LYS A 6 -2.70 23.11 13.65
C LYS A 6 -3.09 22.20 12.46
N SER A 7 -2.31 22.25 11.38
CA SER A 7 -2.45 21.32 10.26
C SER A 7 -2.20 19.87 10.70
N TYR A 8 -2.88 18.89 10.08
CA TYR A 8 -2.63 17.45 10.30
C TYR A 8 -1.15 17.07 10.16
N VAL A 9 -0.44 17.73 9.24
CA VAL A 9 1.01 17.52 9.05
C VAL A 9 1.79 17.93 10.29
N CYS A 10 1.46 19.07 10.90
CA CYS A 10 2.11 19.56 12.11
C CYS A 10 1.77 18.68 13.32
N ILE A 11 0.50 18.27 13.45
CA ILE A 11 0.06 17.37 14.53
C ILE A 11 0.82 16.04 14.43
N LEU A 12 0.95 15.48 13.23
CA LEU A 12 1.72 14.25 13.02
C LEU A 12 3.20 14.43 13.34
N HIS A 13 3.81 15.53 12.91
CA HIS A 13 5.22 15.82 13.19
C HIS A 13 5.47 15.92 14.71
N GLU A 14 4.66 16.71 15.42
CA GLU A 14 4.72 16.86 16.88
C GLU A 14 4.50 15.51 17.57
N TYR A 15 3.52 14.71 17.12
CA TYR A 15 3.24 13.40 17.71
C TYR A 15 4.43 12.46 17.55
N VAL A 16 4.97 12.36 16.33
CA VAL A 16 6.06 11.45 16.02
C VAL A 16 7.34 11.85 16.77
N GLN A 17 7.59 13.16 16.88
CA GLN A 17 8.71 13.69 17.63
C GLN A 17 8.58 13.44 19.14
N HIS A 18 7.44 13.75 19.75
CA HIS A 18 7.26 13.61 21.19
C HIS A 18 7.07 12.16 21.64
N ALA A 19 6.23 11.37 20.94
CA ALA A 19 5.91 10.01 21.32
C ALA A 19 6.94 8.98 20.85
N LEU A 20 7.57 9.21 19.68
CA LEU A 20 8.49 8.24 19.08
C LEU A 20 9.95 8.68 19.12
N LYS A 21 10.24 9.93 19.52
CA LYS A 21 11.59 10.53 19.47
C LYS A 21 12.25 10.38 18.10
N LYS A 22 11.43 10.37 17.04
CA LYS A 22 11.82 10.18 15.64
C LYS A 22 11.19 11.28 14.79
N GLN A 23 11.57 11.35 13.51
CA GLN A 23 10.95 12.27 12.55
C GLN A 23 10.23 11.49 11.45
N PRO A 24 9.02 11.91 11.03
CA PRO A 24 8.33 11.30 9.90
C PRO A 24 9.01 11.72 8.60
N LYS A 25 9.32 10.76 7.74
CA LYS A 25 9.83 11.01 6.38
C LYS A 25 8.67 11.01 5.39
N TYR A 26 8.64 11.99 4.50
CA TYR A 26 7.64 12.08 3.42
C TYR A 26 8.31 11.77 2.09
N VAL A 27 7.77 10.79 1.36
CA VAL A 27 8.22 10.44 0.02
C VAL A 27 7.11 10.75 -0.97
N PHE A 28 7.41 11.55 -1.99
CA PHE A 28 6.43 11.93 -3.00
C PHE A 28 6.65 11.09 -4.26
N LYS A 29 5.55 10.72 -4.91
CA LYS A 29 5.55 10.04 -6.19
C LYS A 29 4.52 10.69 -7.11
N GLU A 30 4.90 10.90 -8.35
CA GLU A 30 3.99 11.37 -9.38
C GLU A 30 3.26 10.18 -10.00
N MET A 31 1.95 10.33 -10.20
CA MET A 31 1.04 9.31 -10.68
C MET A 31 0.47 9.76 -12.03
N GLU A 32 0.18 8.81 -12.90
CA GLU A 32 -0.38 9.07 -14.24
C GLU A 32 -1.87 9.46 -14.22
N ASN A 33 -2.50 9.43 -13.04
CA ASN A 33 -3.91 9.76 -12.89
C ASN A 33 -4.13 11.30 -12.97
N ALA A 34 -4.90 11.74 -13.96
CA ALA A 34 -5.24 13.15 -14.16
C ALA A 34 -5.97 13.80 -12.96
N ALA A 35 -6.73 13.03 -12.17
CA ALA A 35 -7.47 13.55 -11.01
C ALA A 35 -6.59 13.66 -9.74
N THR A 36 -5.61 12.75 -9.57
CA THR A 36 -4.70 12.69 -8.41
C THR A 36 -3.25 12.47 -8.82
N PRO A 37 -2.64 13.42 -9.57
CA PRO A 37 -1.28 13.28 -10.10
C PRO A 37 -0.19 13.20 -9.03
N SER A 38 -0.49 13.57 -7.77
CA SER A 38 0.48 13.54 -6.67
C SER A 38 0.10 12.50 -5.62
N ALA A 39 1.02 11.59 -5.32
CA ALA A 39 0.96 10.68 -4.18
C ALA A 39 2.05 11.02 -3.15
N ALA A 40 1.74 10.84 -1.87
CA ALA A 40 2.68 11.02 -0.76
C ALA A 40 2.61 9.83 0.20
N PHE A 41 3.77 9.26 0.52
CA PHE A 41 3.93 8.18 1.48
C PHE A 41 4.60 8.69 2.75
N ILE A 42 4.18 8.17 3.89
CA ILE A 42 4.80 8.48 5.18
C ILE A 42 5.54 7.26 5.69
N ILE A 43 6.83 7.46 5.93
CA ILE A 43 7.73 6.45 6.47
C ILE A 43 8.11 6.85 7.89
N ILE A 44 7.82 5.97 8.85
CA ILE A 44 8.19 6.12 10.26
C ILE A 44 8.95 4.85 10.64
N ASN A 45 10.19 5.02 11.12
CA ASN A 45 11.05 3.90 11.50
C ASN A 45 11.27 2.87 10.36
N ASP A 46 11.48 3.37 9.15
CA ASP A 46 11.69 2.59 7.92
C ASP A 46 10.50 1.70 7.52
N LEU A 47 9.31 1.97 8.09
CA LEU A 47 8.05 1.31 7.75
C LEU A 47 7.10 2.33 7.12
N GLN A 48 6.46 1.94 6.03
CA GLN A 48 5.44 2.73 5.35
C GLN A 48 4.10 2.59 6.08
N TYR A 49 3.55 3.72 6.53
CA TYR A 49 2.28 3.75 7.26
C TYR A 49 1.09 3.96 6.32
N SER A 50 0.99 5.15 5.73
CA SER A 50 -0.10 5.51 4.84
C SER A 50 0.39 6.07 3.52
N THR A 51 -0.54 6.06 2.56
CA THR A 51 -0.41 6.72 1.27
C THR A 51 -1.56 7.71 1.16
N GLY A 52 -1.24 8.97 0.87
CA GLY A 52 -2.21 10.00 0.53
C GLY A 52 -2.12 10.33 -0.95
N TYR A 53 -3.26 10.62 -1.56
CA TYR A 53 -3.37 11.01 -2.96
C TYR A 53 -4.00 12.39 -3.04
N GLY A 54 -3.65 13.17 -4.06
CA GLY A 54 -4.28 14.47 -4.27
C GLY A 54 -3.87 15.11 -5.58
N SER A 55 -4.55 16.21 -5.90
CA SER A 55 -4.26 17.05 -7.06
C SER A 55 -2.94 17.84 -6.94
N SER A 56 -2.38 17.92 -5.74
CA SER A 56 -1.10 18.60 -5.48
C SER A 56 -0.29 17.87 -4.41
N LYS A 57 1.04 18.10 -4.40
CA LYS A 57 1.96 17.60 -3.35
C LYS A 57 1.49 18.01 -1.95
N LYS A 58 0.90 19.21 -1.80
CA LYS A 58 0.35 19.71 -0.53
C LYS A 58 -0.89 18.91 -0.09
N GLN A 59 -1.85 18.68 -1.00
CA GLN A 59 -3.06 17.91 -0.72
C GLN A 59 -2.71 16.47 -0.34
N ALA A 60 -1.85 15.82 -1.14
CA ALA A 60 -1.40 14.44 -0.90
C ALA A 60 -0.70 14.30 0.45
N LYS A 61 0.12 15.28 0.84
CA LYS A 61 0.80 15.31 2.14
C LYS A 61 -0.17 15.39 3.32
N ILE A 62 -1.20 16.24 3.21
CA ILE A 62 -2.21 16.41 4.26
C ILE A 62 -3.04 15.12 4.41
N GLU A 63 -3.46 14.53 3.30
CA GLU A 63 -4.25 13.29 3.31
C GLU A 63 -3.44 12.11 3.86
N ALA A 64 -2.17 11.98 3.46
CA ALA A 64 -1.26 10.99 4.03
C ALA A 64 -1.15 11.17 5.55
N ALA A 65 -0.94 12.42 6.00
CA ALA A 65 -0.77 12.72 7.42
C ALA A 65 -2.03 12.40 8.23
N LYS A 66 -3.21 12.73 7.70
CA LYS A 66 -4.50 12.42 8.30
C LYS A 66 -4.68 10.90 8.44
N ALA A 67 -4.48 10.14 7.37
CA ALA A 67 -4.57 8.69 7.39
C ALA A 67 -3.58 8.04 8.39
N THR A 68 -2.34 8.56 8.48
CA THR A 68 -1.36 8.09 9.47
C THR A 68 -1.82 8.41 10.90
N LEU A 69 -2.37 9.60 11.14
CA LEU A 69 -2.90 9.97 12.46
C LEU A 69 -4.07 9.07 12.87
N GLU A 70 -4.97 8.70 11.96
CA GLU A 70 -6.06 7.76 12.27
C GLU A 70 -5.57 6.35 12.63
N ILE A 71 -4.42 5.93 12.08
CA ILE A 71 -3.76 4.66 12.41
C ILE A 71 -3.11 4.74 13.80
N LEU A 72 -2.36 5.82 14.06
CA LEU A 72 -1.59 6.01 15.30
C LEU A 72 -2.45 6.41 16.49
N LEU A 73 -3.49 7.20 16.25
CA LEU A 73 -4.40 7.78 17.23
C LEU A 73 -5.85 7.48 16.84
N PRO A 74 -6.32 6.23 17.06
CA PRO A 74 -7.67 5.81 16.70
C PRO A 74 -8.79 6.65 17.33
N GLU A 75 -8.50 7.36 18.42
CA GLU A 75 -9.48 8.19 19.13
C GLU A 75 -9.86 9.47 18.39
N LEU A 76 -9.00 9.97 17.49
CA LEU A 76 -9.27 11.16 16.68
C LEU A 76 -10.28 10.89 15.54
N GLY A 77 -10.45 9.62 15.14
CA GLY A 77 -11.29 9.22 14.00
C GLY A 77 -12.69 8.70 14.35
N ARG A 78 -13.16 8.83 15.60
CA ARG A 78 -14.48 8.27 15.98
C ARG A 78 -15.63 9.06 15.36
N ARG A 79 -16.19 8.55 14.26
CA ARG A 79 -17.63 8.61 13.98
C ARG A 79 -18.21 7.21 14.03
N SER A 80 -19.14 7.04 14.98
CA SER A 80 -20.08 5.93 15.17
C SER A 80 -19.54 4.57 15.63
N GLY A 81 -20.30 3.99 16.56
CA GLY A 81 -19.95 2.86 17.39
C GLY A 81 -20.03 1.50 16.70
N ARG A 82 -19.28 0.55 17.26
CA ARG A 82 -19.58 -0.88 17.22
C ARG A 82 -18.66 -1.60 18.22
N SER A 83 -19.26 -2.61 18.86
CA SER A 83 -18.81 -3.63 19.82
C SER A 83 -17.29 -3.83 20.08
N PRO A 84 -16.92 -4.50 21.21
CA PRO A 84 -15.54 -4.87 21.48
C PRO A 84 -15.05 -5.89 20.44
N THR A 85 -14.53 -5.38 19.34
CA THR A 85 -13.88 -6.14 18.26
C THR A 85 -12.41 -6.35 18.63
N PRO A 86 -11.69 -7.30 18.00
CA PRO A 86 -10.24 -7.43 18.18
C PRO A 86 -9.45 -6.14 17.93
N ARG A 87 -10.09 -5.11 17.37
CA ARG A 87 -9.53 -3.81 17.05
C ARG A 87 -9.15 -2.94 18.25
N THR A 88 -9.56 -3.28 19.47
CA THR A 88 -9.17 -2.56 20.70
C THR A 88 -8.22 -3.35 21.59
N MET A 89 -7.92 -4.60 21.27
CA MET A 89 -7.03 -5.43 22.07
C MET A 89 -5.56 -5.12 21.83
N ARG A 90 -4.72 -5.38 22.84
CA ARG A 90 -3.26 -5.29 22.70
C ARG A 90 -2.72 -6.35 21.73
N ILE A 91 -1.68 -5.99 20.98
CA ILE A 91 -1.05 -6.90 19.99
C ILE A 91 -0.60 -8.21 20.65
N SER A 92 0.01 -8.15 21.84
CA SER A 92 0.53 -9.32 22.56
C SER A 92 -0.53 -10.18 23.26
N HIS A 93 -1.82 -9.87 23.11
CA HIS A 93 -2.86 -10.57 23.85
C HIS A 93 -3.06 -12.02 23.32
N PRO A 94 -3.09 -13.05 24.19
CA PRO A 94 -3.13 -14.46 23.75
C PRO A 94 -4.36 -14.84 22.92
N ARG A 95 -5.49 -14.14 23.09
CA ARG A 95 -6.76 -14.41 22.38
C ARG A 95 -6.87 -13.77 20.98
N VAL A 96 -5.88 -12.98 20.56
CA VAL A 96 -5.93 -12.33 19.23
C VAL A 96 -6.10 -13.34 18.09
N PRO A 97 -5.36 -14.48 18.03
CA PRO A 97 -5.52 -15.45 16.95
C PRO A 97 -6.93 -16.05 16.90
N GLU A 98 -7.51 -16.38 18.07
CA GLU A 98 -8.86 -16.93 18.18
C GLU A 98 -9.91 -15.93 17.69
N LEU A 99 -9.76 -14.67 18.09
CA LEU A 99 -10.70 -13.62 17.72
C LEU A 99 -10.59 -13.25 16.23
N CYS A 100 -9.40 -13.27 15.64
CA CYS A 100 -9.23 -13.08 14.20
C CYS A 100 -9.99 -14.14 13.40
N ASN A 101 -9.90 -15.41 13.82
CA ASN A 101 -10.63 -16.50 13.18
C ASN A 101 -12.15 -16.31 13.30
N LYS A 102 -12.64 -15.83 14.45
CA LYS A 102 -14.08 -15.61 14.67
C LYS A 102 -14.64 -14.42 13.87
N THR A 103 -13.82 -13.40 13.62
CA THR A 103 -14.25 -12.20 12.89
C THR A 103 -13.84 -12.18 11.43
N SER A 104 -13.33 -13.29 10.88
CA SER A 104 -12.80 -13.39 9.50
C SER A 104 -11.71 -12.36 9.17
N GLU A 105 -10.91 -12.00 10.17
CA GLU A 105 -9.77 -11.09 10.02
C GLU A 105 -8.47 -11.89 9.84
N LEU A 106 -7.42 -11.25 9.29
CA LEU A 106 -6.14 -11.93 9.07
C LEU A 106 -5.46 -12.33 10.37
N SER A 107 -4.90 -13.54 10.40
CA SER A 107 -4.15 -14.06 11.55
C SER A 107 -2.85 -13.27 11.80
N PRO A 108 -2.30 -13.28 13.03
CA PRO A 108 -1.05 -12.57 13.31
C PRO A 108 0.12 -12.90 12.39
N TYR A 109 0.28 -14.17 12.03
CA TYR A 109 1.29 -14.56 11.06
C TYR A 109 1.03 -13.99 9.66
N SER A 110 -0.23 -13.96 9.21
CA SER A 110 -0.61 -13.37 7.91
C SER A 110 -0.32 -11.86 7.88
N ILE A 111 -0.61 -11.15 8.98
CA ILE A 111 -0.29 -9.73 9.12
C ILE A 111 1.22 -9.50 9.11
N LEU A 112 2.00 -10.36 9.75
CA LEU A 112 3.47 -10.31 9.68
C LEU A 112 3.98 -10.48 8.25
N LEU A 113 3.44 -11.45 7.49
CA LEU A 113 3.83 -11.62 6.08
C LEU A 113 3.51 -10.39 5.24
N ASN A 114 2.32 -9.80 5.39
CA ASN A 114 1.95 -8.58 4.68
C ASN A 114 2.88 -7.41 5.06
N CYS A 115 3.23 -7.30 6.34
CA CYS A 115 4.19 -6.30 6.82
C CYS A 115 5.57 -6.47 6.16
N LEU A 116 6.06 -7.70 6.05
CA LEU A 116 7.36 -7.99 5.45
C LEU A 116 7.37 -7.77 3.94
N GLN A 117 6.33 -8.22 3.25
CA GLN A 117 6.18 -8.06 1.81
C GLN A 117 6.09 -6.59 1.43
N ARG A 118 5.28 -5.80 2.15
CA ARG A 118 5.04 -4.38 1.85
C ARG A 118 6.27 -3.51 2.07
N ASN A 119 7.02 -3.75 3.15
CA ASN A 119 8.10 -2.84 3.56
C ASN A 119 9.48 -3.30 3.08
N PHE A 120 9.70 -4.60 2.94
CA PHE A 120 11.03 -5.16 2.67
C PHE A 120 11.07 -6.07 1.45
N GLY A 121 9.93 -6.32 0.78
CA GLY A 121 9.84 -7.30 -0.30
C GLY A 121 10.12 -8.74 0.14
N LEU A 122 10.13 -9.00 1.45
CA LEU A 122 10.43 -10.30 2.03
C LEU A 122 9.19 -11.17 2.12
N ASN A 123 9.36 -12.48 2.02
CA ASN A 123 8.28 -13.45 2.11
C ASN A 123 8.50 -14.44 3.27
N GLY A 124 7.62 -15.43 3.38
CA GLY A 124 7.69 -16.42 4.47
C GLY A 124 8.98 -17.26 4.49
N ALA A 125 9.74 -17.31 3.39
CA ALA A 125 11.01 -18.02 3.34
C ALA A 125 12.13 -17.30 4.10
N ASN A 126 11.96 -16.00 4.37
CA ASN A 126 12.92 -15.21 5.15
C ASN A 126 12.66 -15.26 6.66
N ILE A 127 11.77 -16.15 7.11
CA ILE A 127 11.42 -16.32 8.53
C ILE A 127 11.96 -17.67 9.01
N ASP A 128 13.04 -17.62 9.78
CA ASP A 128 13.54 -18.80 10.48
C ASP A 128 12.68 -19.07 11.71
N SER A 129 12.18 -20.30 11.81
CA SER A 129 11.38 -20.70 12.97
C SER A 129 11.72 -22.10 13.43
N ARG A 130 11.86 -22.27 14.76
CA ARG A 130 12.17 -23.56 15.38
C ARG A 130 11.40 -23.73 16.68
N LEU A 131 11.02 -24.98 16.95
CA LEU A 131 10.45 -25.38 18.23
C LEU A 131 11.57 -26.00 19.07
N VAL A 132 11.77 -25.50 20.27
CA VAL A 132 12.76 -25.98 21.23
C VAL A 132 12.02 -26.54 22.44
N THR A 133 12.25 -27.81 22.74
CA THR A 133 11.69 -28.45 23.93
C THR A 133 12.70 -28.31 25.07
N GLN A 134 12.35 -27.58 26.13
CA GLN A 134 13.22 -27.47 27.30
C GLN A 134 13.08 -28.68 28.24
N LYS A 135 14.09 -28.87 29.09
CA LYS A 135 14.17 -29.95 30.11
C LYS A 135 12.94 -30.00 31.05
N ASN A 136 12.22 -28.88 31.24
CA ASN A 136 11.00 -28.79 32.06
C ASN A 136 9.69 -29.08 31.29
N GLN A 137 9.73 -29.78 30.16
CA GLN A 137 8.57 -30.06 29.28
C GLN A 137 7.82 -28.82 28.76
N LYS A 138 8.40 -27.63 28.88
CA LYS A 138 7.86 -26.40 28.30
C LYS A 138 8.36 -26.26 26.87
N ASN A 139 7.43 -26.13 25.94
CA ASN A 139 7.73 -25.90 24.53
C ASN A 139 7.96 -24.40 24.29
N GLU A 140 9.12 -24.06 23.76
CA GLU A 140 9.46 -22.70 23.36
C GLU A 140 9.56 -22.61 21.85
N PHE A 141 8.99 -21.56 21.28
CA PHE A 141 9.04 -21.26 19.86
C PHE A 141 9.96 -20.08 19.64
N VAL A 142 11.00 -20.28 18.83
CA VAL A 142 11.93 -19.23 18.44
C VAL A 142 11.63 -18.84 17.00
N MET A 143 11.47 -17.54 16.75
CA MET A 143 11.27 -16.97 15.42
C MET A 143 12.26 -15.83 15.20
N SER A 144 12.94 -15.84 14.06
CA SER A 144 13.87 -14.80 13.63
C SER A 144 13.42 -14.21 12.30
N VAL A 145 13.40 -12.88 12.25
CA VAL A 145 13.03 -12.09 11.06
C VAL A 145 14.04 -10.95 10.91
N GLY A 146 15.03 -11.15 10.03
CA GLY A 146 16.16 -10.24 9.90
C GLY A 146 16.87 -10.04 11.23
N LYS A 147 16.91 -8.78 11.72
CA LYS A 147 17.52 -8.41 13.01
C LYS A 147 16.68 -8.71 14.25
N HIS A 148 15.43 -9.15 14.10
CA HIS A 148 14.52 -9.35 15.22
C HIS A 148 14.37 -10.85 15.51
N THR A 149 14.89 -11.28 16.66
CA THR A 149 14.66 -12.63 17.18
C THR A 149 13.76 -12.55 18.42
N VAL A 150 12.81 -13.49 18.52
CA VAL A 150 11.92 -13.65 19.67
C VAL A 150 11.85 -15.11 20.07
N GLN A 151 11.65 -15.34 21.36
CA GLN A 151 11.43 -16.64 21.97
C GLN A 151 10.17 -16.55 22.82
N VAL A 152 9.21 -17.42 22.57
CA VAL A 152 7.90 -17.40 23.25
C VAL A 152 7.53 -18.79 23.74
N GLN A 153 6.95 -18.88 24.93
CA GLN A 153 6.36 -20.12 25.42
C GLN A 153 5.07 -20.41 24.67
N CYS A 154 4.89 -21.67 24.24
CA CYS A 154 3.75 -22.08 23.44
C CYS A 154 3.27 -23.48 23.80
N LYS A 155 2.02 -23.79 23.47
CA LYS A 155 1.47 -25.14 23.66
C LYS A 155 1.84 -26.06 22.49
N ASN A 156 1.78 -25.53 21.27
CA ASN A 156 2.03 -26.26 20.03
C ASN A 156 2.67 -25.33 18.98
N LYS A 157 3.15 -25.91 17.87
CA LYS A 157 3.79 -25.17 16.76
C LYS A 157 2.91 -24.05 16.20
N LYS A 158 1.59 -24.28 16.11
CA LYS A 158 0.63 -23.30 15.55
C LYS A 158 0.46 -22.08 16.46
N ASP A 159 0.28 -22.31 17.76
CA ASP A 159 0.19 -21.29 18.80
C ASP A 159 1.51 -20.51 18.93
N GLY A 160 2.64 -21.21 18.94
CA GLY A 160 3.98 -20.61 18.98
C GLY A 160 4.23 -19.69 17.80
N LYS A 161 3.85 -20.12 16.58
CA LYS A 161 3.95 -19.31 15.36
C LYS A 161 3.16 -18.00 15.48
N GLN A 162 1.93 -18.05 15.99
CA GLN A 162 1.09 -16.85 16.12
C GLN A 162 1.64 -15.90 17.20
N ARG A 163 2.01 -16.42 18.38
CA ARG A 163 2.58 -15.62 19.47
C ARG A 163 3.90 -14.97 19.10
N ALA A 164 4.77 -15.72 18.44
CA ALA A 164 6.04 -15.20 17.96
C ALA A 164 5.81 -14.11 16.91
N SER A 165 4.82 -14.29 16.02
CA SER A 165 4.43 -13.25 15.05
C SER A 165 3.95 -11.97 15.73
N GLN A 166 3.12 -12.08 16.78
CA GLN A 166 2.70 -10.93 17.58
C GLN A 166 3.88 -10.22 18.23
N ALA A 167 4.83 -10.96 18.79
CA ALA A 167 6.01 -10.40 19.43
C ALA A 167 6.94 -9.69 18.42
N ILE A 168 7.14 -10.26 17.23
CA ILE A 168 7.90 -9.61 16.14
C ILE A 168 7.17 -8.35 15.68
N LEU A 169 5.85 -8.41 15.45
CA LEU A 169 5.04 -7.25 15.06
C LEU A 169 5.12 -6.13 16.10
N GLN A 170 5.11 -6.46 17.39
CA GLN A 170 5.29 -5.48 18.46
C GLN A 170 6.69 -4.86 18.45
N LYS A 171 7.75 -5.62 18.12
CA LYS A 171 9.11 -5.09 17.95
C LYS A 171 9.24 -4.20 16.71
N LEU A 172 8.58 -4.56 15.61
CA LEU A 172 8.55 -3.75 14.37
C LEU A 172 7.76 -2.45 14.57
N HIS A 173 6.65 -2.52 15.32
CA HIS A 173 5.78 -1.39 15.62
C HIS A 173 5.71 -1.12 17.13
N PRO A 174 6.79 -0.62 17.77
CA PRO A 174 6.84 -0.41 19.22
C PRO A 174 5.78 0.57 19.72
N HIS A 175 5.28 1.43 18.85
CA HIS A 175 4.33 2.49 19.18
C HIS A 175 2.87 2.13 18.88
N ILE A 176 2.66 1.03 18.17
CA ILE A 176 1.32 0.51 17.95
C ILE A 176 1.05 -0.44 19.10
N SER A 177 0.07 -0.10 19.93
CA SER A 177 -0.34 -0.94 21.06
C SER A 177 -1.54 -1.81 20.71
N SER A 178 -2.39 -1.37 19.78
CA SER A 178 -3.63 -2.05 19.42
C SER A 178 -3.52 -2.89 18.15
N TRP A 179 -4.10 -4.08 18.18
CA TRP A 179 -4.26 -4.95 17.02
C TRP A 179 -5.08 -4.29 15.89
N GLY A 180 -6.05 -3.43 16.23
CA GLY A 180 -6.85 -2.73 15.23
C GLY A 180 -6.04 -1.79 14.35
N SER A 181 -5.01 -1.16 14.90
CA SER A 181 -4.10 -0.32 14.12
C SER A 181 -3.25 -1.15 13.15
N LEU A 182 -2.83 -2.37 13.53
CA LEU A 182 -2.18 -3.30 12.59
C LEU A 182 -3.13 -3.77 11.48
N LEU A 183 -4.39 -4.04 11.79
CA LEU A 183 -5.40 -4.39 10.78
C LEU A 183 -5.66 -3.23 9.80
N ARG A 184 -5.56 -1.97 10.23
CA ARG A 184 -5.63 -0.82 9.32
C ARG A 184 -4.40 -0.68 8.42
N LEU A 185 -3.24 -1.14 8.87
CA LEU A 185 -2.00 -1.10 8.09
C LEU A 185 -1.88 -2.26 7.11
N TYR A 186 -2.27 -3.46 7.52
CA TYR A 186 -1.95 -4.71 6.83
C TYR A 186 -3.14 -5.67 6.68
N GLY A 187 -4.30 -5.34 7.25
CA GLY A 187 -5.50 -6.18 7.20
C GLY A 187 -6.18 -6.18 5.85
N SER A 188 -7.16 -7.07 5.67
CA SER A 188 -7.85 -7.30 4.39
C SER A 188 -8.43 -6.03 3.79
N MET A 189 -9.06 -5.16 4.61
CA MET A 189 -9.64 -3.88 4.14
C MET A 189 -8.58 -2.91 3.62
N SER A 190 -7.39 -2.88 4.23
CA SER A 190 -6.28 -2.04 3.75
C SER A 190 -5.73 -2.54 2.42
N MET A 191 -5.71 -3.86 2.21
CA MET A 191 -5.24 -4.45 0.96
C MET A 191 -6.28 -4.34 -0.15
N GLN A 192 -7.57 -4.47 0.19
CA GLN A 192 -8.68 -4.32 -0.73
C GLN A 192 -8.76 -2.89 -1.27
N THR A 193 -8.74 -1.88 -0.40
CA THR A 193 -8.70 -0.47 -0.82
C THR A 193 -7.50 -0.13 -1.71
N MET A 194 -6.33 -0.73 -1.46
CA MET A 194 -5.15 -0.56 -2.33
C MET A 194 -5.33 -1.23 -3.70
N ARG A 195 -5.97 -2.41 -3.76
CA ARG A 195 -6.26 -3.11 -5.02
C ARG A 195 -7.34 -2.41 -5.84
N GLU A 196 -8.41 -1.98 -5.18
CA GLU A 196 -9.53 -1.25 -5.78
C GLU A 196 -9.03 0.07 -6.38
N LYS A 197 -8.27 0.87 -5.62
CA LYS A 197 -7.67 2.10 -6.17
C LYS A 197 -6.74 1.86 -7.34
N LYS A 198 -5.94 0.78 -7.31
CA LYS A 198 -5.10 0.41 -8.45
C LYS A 198 -5.92 -0.05 -9.66
N ALA A 199 -7.03 -0.73 -9.44
CA ALA A 199 -7.94 -1.15 -10.51
C ALA A 199 -8.67 0.05 -11.11
N GLU A 200 -9.19 0.97 -10.29
CA GLU A 200 -9.77 2.25 -10.73
C GLU A 200 -8.75 3.07 -11.54
N GLU A 201 -7.49 3.15 -11.09
CA GLU A 201 -6.42 3.81 -11.83
C GLU A 201 -6.19 3.18 -13.22
N GLN A 202 -6.19 1.84 -13.32
CA GLN A 202 -6.04 1.13 -14.60
C GLN A 202 -7.23 1.36 -15.53
N GLU A 203 -8.45 1.36 -14.99
CA GLU A 203 -9.68 1.59 -15.75
C GLU A 203 -9.73 3.03 -16.29
N ILE A 204 -9.40 4.04 -15.48
CA ILE A 204 -9.31 5.44 -15.93
C ILE A 204 -8.29 5.58 -17.06
N THR A 205 -7.12 4.93 -16.93
CA THR A 205 -6.07 4.98 -17.95
C THR A 205 -6.56 4.39 -19.27
N LEU A 206 -7.26 3.25 -19.22
CA LEU A 206 -7.86 2.62 -20.40
C LEU A 206 -8.96 3.48 -21.04
N LEU A 207 -9.81 4.10 -20.22
CA LEU A 207 -10.87 4.99 -20.72
C LEU A 207 -10.27 6.23 -21.39
N GLN A 208 -9.20 6.81 -20.83
CA GLN A 208 -8.48 7.93 -21.43
C GLN A 208 -7.80 7.54 -22.75
N SER A 209 -7.15 6.37 -22.83
CA SER A 209 -6.55 5.89 -24.09
C SER A 209 -7.61 5.70 -25.17
N ASN A 210 -8.76 5.11 -24.80
CA ASN A 210 -9.87 4.90 -25.75
C ASN A 210 -10.46 6.23 -26.23
N ALA A 211 -10.65 7.21 -25.35
CA ALA A 211 -11.12 8.54 -25.72
C ALA A 211 -10.16 9.25 -26.69
N THR A 212 -8.84 9.13 -26.47
CA THR A 212 -7.85 9.71 -27.40
C THR A 212 -7.87 9.05 -28.77
N MET A 213 -8.05 7.73 -28.83
CA MET A 213 -8.18 6.98 -30.10
C MET A 213 -9.42 7.39 -30.89
N LEU A 214 -10.57 7.56 -30.22
CA LEU A 214 -11.80 8.03 -30.86
C LEU A 214 -11.62 9.43 -31.44
N LYS A 215 -10.99 10.34 -30.69
CA LYS A 215 -10.72 11.70 -31.16
C LYS A 215 -9.78 11.73 -32.38
N LEU A 216 -8.78 10.84 -32.41
CA LEU A 216 -7.90 10.66 -33.58
C LEU A 216 -8.65 10.13 -34.80
N GLN A 217 -9.61 9.21 -34.60
CA GLN A 217 -10.46 8.71 -35.69
C GLN A 217 -11.38 9.81 -36.22
N GLU A 218 -12.00 10.62 -35.36
CA GLU A 218 -12.79 11.77 -35.78
C GLU A 218 -11.96 12.77 -36.59
N ILE A 219 -10.75 13.09 -36.12
CA ILE A 219 -9.83 13.97 -36.86
C ILE A 219 -9.51 13.37 -38.24
N LYS A 220 -9.13 12.08 -38.31
CA LYS A 220 -8.84 11.41 -39.58
C LYS A 220 -10.03 11.43 -40.54
N ASN A 221 -11.24 11.20 -40.04
CA ASN A 221 -12.46 11.23 -40.84
C ASN A 221 -12.83 12.66 -41.29
N SER A 222 -12.46 13.68 -40.51
CA SER A 222 -12.69 15.09 -40.84
C SER A 222 -11.68 15.67 -41.84
N ILE A 223 -10.53 15.01 -42.03
CA ILE A 223 -9.54 15.40 -43.03
C ILE A 223 -10.10 15.06 -44.42
N GLN A 224 -10.58 16.06 -45.13
CA GLN A 224 -10.86 15.94 -46.55
C GLN A 224 -9.58 16.19 -47.36
N PRO A 225 -9.27 15.35 -48.36
CA PRO A 225 -8.12 15.57 -49.22
C PRO A 225 -8.32 16.89 -50.01
N ILE A 226 -7.40 17.84 -49.82
CA ILE A 226 -7.38 19.12 -50.56
C ILE A 226 -6.86 18.82 -51.96
N GLY A 227 -7.75 18.28 -52.80
CA GLY A 227 -7.51 18.05 -54.22
C GLY A 227 -6.57 16.88 -54.53
N LYS A 228 -6.70 16.36 -55.76
CA LYS A 228 -5.72 15.45 -56.34
C LYS A 228 -4.66 16.33 -57.01
N PHE A 229 -3.40 16.19 -56.60
CA PHE A 229 -2.30 16.86 -57.28
C PHE A 229 -2.25 16.36 -58.74
N LEU A 230 -2.53 17.26 -59.68
CA LEU A 230 -2.32 17.03 -61.09
C LEU A 230 -1.01 17.73 -61.46
N PRO A 231 0.07 16.99 -61.78
CA PRO A 231 1.30 17.60 -62.25
C PRO A 231 1.03 18.37 -63.55
N PRO A 232 1.70 19.51 -63.79
CA PRO A 232 1.67 20.20 -65.08
C PRO A 232 2.12 19.26 -66.21
N GLU A 233 1.54 19.40 -67.40
CA GLU A 233 1.78 18.50 -68.56
C GLU A 233 3.26 18.43 -69.00
N ASP A 234 4.07 19.43 -68.63
CA ASP A 234 5.50 19.51 -68.97
C ASP A 234 6.44 18.83 -67.95
N VAL A 235 5.90 18.23 -66.87
CA VAL A 235 6.71 17.55 -65.84
C VAL A 235 6.41 16.05 -65.87
N ALA A 236 7.33 15.29 -66.47
CA ALA A 236 7.33 13.84 -66.34
C ALA A 236 7.63 13.45 -64.88
N LEU A 237 6.59 13.08 -64.13
CA LEU A 237 6.79 12.45 -62.82
C LEU A 237 7.50 11.11 -63.03
N PRO A 238 8.49 10.74 -62.19
CA PRO A 238 9.03 9.39 -62.20
C PRO A 238 7.86 8.45 -61.94
N SER A 239 7.65 7.52 -62.88
CA SER A 239 6.62 6.48 -62.74
C SER A 239 6.92 5.73 -61.45
N ALA A 240 6.09 5.93 -60.43
CA ALA A 240 6.20 5.19 -59.19
C ALA A 240 5.94 3.72 -59.55
N SER A 241 7.01 2.96 -59.77
CA SER A 241 7.00 1.52 -59.59
C SER A 241 6.43 1.30 -58.21
N GLY A 242 5.16 0.86 -58.15
CA GLY A 242 4.52 0.47 -56.91
C GLY A 242 5.42 -0.56 -56.25
N ILE A 243 6.06 -0.16 -55.14
CA ILE A 243 6.71 -1.11 -54.27
C ILE A 243 5.55 -1.87 -53.63
N ASP A 244 5.23 -3.03 -54.21
CA ASP A 244 4.38 -4.04 -53.61
C ASP A 244 5.04 -4.44 -52.29
N LEU A 245 4.57 -3.86 -51.18
CA LEU A 245 5.02 -4.18 -49.83
C LEU A 245 4.61 -5.60 -49.40
N ASN A 246 3.95 -6.36 -50.28
CA ASN A 246 3.63 -7.77 -50.08
C ASN A 246 4.83 -8.72 -50.27
N ASN A 247 6.00 -8.21 -50.68
CA ASN A 247 7.20 -9.03 -50.93
C ASN A 247 8.36 -8.75 -49.95
N VAL A 248 8.06 -8.14 -48.80
CA VAL A 248 9.05 -7.99 -47.72
C VAL A 248 8.83 -9.11 -46.70
N ASP A 249 9.67 -10.14 -46.74
CA ASP A 249 9.75 -11.14 -45.66
C ASP A 249 10.14 -10.45 -44.35
N LEU A 250 9.32 -10.65 -43.31
CA LEU A 250 9.68 -10.44 -41.90
C LEU A 250 9.27 -11.66 -41.08
#